data_AF-A0A0U1XA06-F1
#
_entry.id   AF-A0A0U1XA06-F1
#
_cell.length_a   1.000
_cell.length_b   1.000
_cell.length_c   1.000
_cell.angle_alpha   90.00
_cell.angle_beta   90.00
_cell.angle_gamma   90.00
#
_symmetry.space_group_name_H-M   'P 1'
#
loop_
_entity.id
_entity.type
_entity.pdbx_description
1 polymer ?
#
loop_
_entity_poly.entity_id
_entity_poly.type
_entity_poly.pdbx_seq_one_letter_code
_entity_poly.pdbx_strand_id
1 'polypeptide(L)'
;MNFYNAVNPIMLMSMFLVLFGTLVSVFSSSWLGVWLGMEINLLNFMVLMNPDGVFVVEPAAKYFVIQCVGSNFILMGFLLSGVYANMFSNVLLVIGLMLKSGVCPFHAWLPSVVSSSNWFPALWILTWQKLAPFVFMGWFISNSIVAFSVGSLALVGGIGGLNQQSIRGLLAYSSFVHSSWMILALMKSFWIFILYWVVYCFSVGMVFLSAASYGKLYLKSKGRLIWASFGVFMLMGLPPFLGFACKILVFLSIDSYMIFMCVVGSLISMKYYLTLSYSFILGSQVFNHWSINKSMAMSIFSILMLNFIGFMVMSVFLFV
;
A
#
# COMPACT_ATOMS: atom_id res chain seq x y z
N MET A 1 17.20 -0.48 17.86
CA MET A 1 17.31 -1.95 17.94
C MET A 1 17.68 -2.56 16.60
N ASN A 2 18.79 -3.28 16.58
CA ASN A 2 19.42 -3.91 15.42
C ASN A 2 18.44 -4.81 14.66
N PHE A 3 18.51 -4.85 13.32
CA PHE A 3 17.82 -5.90 12.54
C PHE A 3 18.34 -7.32 12.89
N TYR A 4 19.48 -7.39 13.60
CA TYR A 4 20.12 -8.61 14.10
C TYR A 4 19.86 -8.91 15.59
N ASN A 5 19.26 -7.99 16.36
CA ASN A 5 18.89 -8.30 17.75
C ASN A 5 17.43 -8.73 17.77
N ALA A 6 17.27 -10.06 17.65
CA ALA A 6 16.07 -10.86 17.76
C ALA A 6 14.99 -10.56 16.72
N VAL A 7 15.05 -11.27 15.59
CA VAL A 7 13.81 -11.79 15.02
C VAL A 7 13.18 -12.63 16.12
N ASN A 8 12.25 -12.03 16.87
CA ASN A 8 11.54 -12.73 17.92
C ASN A 8 10.84 -13.93 17.25
N PRO A 9 10.98 -15.17 17.75
CA PRO A 9 10.27 -16.32 17.18
C PRO A 9 8.77 -16.06 17.02
N ILE A 10 8.17 -15.26 17.93
CA ILE A 10 6.77 -14.84 17.86
C ILE A 10 6.51 -13.95 16.63
N MET A 11 7.42 -13.02 16.33
CA MET A 11 7.33 -12.15 15.14
C MET A 11 7.45 -12.98 13.86
N LEU A 12 8.37 -13.94 13.80
CA LEU A 12 8.52 -14.80 12.63
C LEU A 12 7.26 -15.67 12.41
N MET A 13 6.74 -16.26 13.49
CA MET A 13 5.54 -17.10 13.42
C MET A 13 4.31 -16.30 13.00
N SER A 14 4.11 -15.10 13.56
CA SER A 14 2.98 -14.25 13.19
C SER A 14 3.04 -13.80 11.74
N MET A 15 4.24 -13.52 11.21
CA MET A 15 4.45 -13.23 9.80
C MET A 15 3.99 -14.39 8.89
N PHE A 16 4.43 -15.61 9.21
CA PHE A 16 4.02 -16.79 8.45
C PHE A 16 2.51 -17.00 8.51
N LEU A 17 1.89 -16.82 9.67
CA LEU A 17 0.45 -16.99 9.84
C LEU A 17 -0.36 -15.90 9.13
N VAL A 18 0.14 -14.67 9.05
CA VAL A 18 -0.47 -13.60 8.22
C VAL A 18 -0.47 -14.01 6.74
N LEU A 19 0.67 -14.47 6.23
CA LEU A 19 0.77 -14.95 4.85
C LEU A 19 -0.17 -16.13 4.62
N PHE A 20 -0.21 -17.08 5.56
CA PHE A 20 -1.10 -18.23 5.51
C PHE A 20 -2.57 -17.81 5.48
N GLY A 21 -3.00 -16.87 6.33
CA GLY A 21 -4.37 -16.34 6.31
C GLY A 21 -4.76 -15.75 4.95
N THR A 22 -3.85 -15.00 4.32
CA THR A 22 -4.11 -14.49 2.96
C THR A 22 -4.21 -15.61 1.92
N LEU A 23 -3.36 -16.63 1.99
CA LEU A 23 -3.45 -17.79 1.08
C LEU A 23 -4.76 -18.57 1.28
N VAL A 24 -5.16 -18.83 2.53
CA VAL A 24 -6.44 -19.47 2.84
C VAL A 24 -7.59 -18.68 2.24
N SER A 25 -7.57 -17.35 2.35
CA SER A 25 -8.63 -16.53 1.76
C SER A 25 -8.68 -16.67 0.24
N VAL A 26 -7.56 -16.52 -0.46
CA VAL A 26 -7.50 -16.50 -1.93
C VAL A 26 -7.82 -17.88 -2.54
N PHE A 27 -7.38 -18.97 -1.91
CA PHE A 27 -7.64 -20.32 -2.42
C PHE A 27 -8.99 -20.91 -1.99
N SER A 28 -9.69 -20.26 -1.05
CA SER A 28 -10.99 -20.76 -0.61
C SER A 28 -12.07 -20.61 -1.69
N SER A 29 -12.91 -21.63 -1.83
CA SER A 29 -14.06 -21.63 -2.73
C SER A 29 -15.32 -21.02 -2.12
N SER A 30 -15.39 -20.95 -0.78
CA SER A 30 -16.55 -20.45 -0.05
C SER A 30 -16.24 -19.12 0.66
N TRP A 31 -17.24 -18.25 0.74
CA TRP A 31 -17.16 -16.98 1.48
C TRP A 31 -16.80 -17.15 2.95
N LEU A 32 -17.21 -18.26 3.56
CA LEU A 32 -16.79 -18.59 4.92
C LEU A 32 -15.29 -18.87 4.99
N GLY A 33 -14.70 -19.54 4.00
CA GLY A 33 -13.25 -19.70 3.89
C GLY A 33 -12.52 -18.37 3.67
N VAL A 34 -13.08 -17.48 2.85
CA VAL A 34 -12.56 -16.12 2.64
C VAL A 34 -12.54 -15.36 3.96
N TRP A 35 -13.66 -15.37 4.68
CA TRP A 35 -13.81 -14.71 5.98
C TRP A 35 -12.81 -15.29 7.00
N LEU A 36 -12.73 -16.62 7.12
CA LEU A 36 -11.79 -17.30 8.01
C LEU A 36 -10.33 -16.91 7.70
N GLY A 37 -9.92 -16.90 6.44
CA GLY A 37 -8.57 -16.49 6.05
C GLY A 37 -8.27 -15.04 6.45
N MET A 38 -9.24 -14.15 6.30
CA MET A 38 -9.09 -12.76 6.74
C MET A 38 -9.07 -12.59 8.27
N GLU A 39 -9.75 -13.45 9.04
CA GLU A 39 -9.67 -13.46 10.51
C GLU A 39 -8.32 -13.97 11.01
N ILE A 40 -7.80 -15.03 10.39
CA ILE A 40 -6.45 -15.53 10.67
C ILE A 40 -5.43 -14.41 10.40
N ASN A 41 -5.59 -13.66 9.30
CA ASN A 41 -4.74 -12.51 9.03
C ASN A 41 -4.85 -11.44 10.13
N LEU A 42 -6.08 -11.03 10.50
CA LEU A 42 -6.33 -10.00 11.52
C LEU A 42 -5.66 -10.35 12.86
N LEU A 43 -5.90 -11.55 13.39
CA LEU A 43 -5.41 -11.95 14.72
C LEU A 43 -3.88 -12.04 14.75
N ASN A 44 -3.27 -12.59 13.70
CA ASN A 44 -1.82 -12.71 13.64
C ASN A 44 -1.14 -11.36 13.37
N PHE A 45 -1.79 -10.47 12.63
CA PHE A 45 -1.27 -9.13 12.42
C PHE A 45 -1.29 -8.28 13.69
N MET A 46 -2.28 -8.49 14.57
CA MET A 46 -2.29 -7.87 15.91
C MET A 46 -1.06 -8.26 16.73
N VAL A 47 -0.69 -9.53 16.73
CA VAL A 47 0.55 -10.01 17.37
C VAL A 47 1.79 -9.39 16.71
N LEU A 48 1.78 -9.23 15.38
CA LEU A 48 2.88 -8.59 14.66
C LEU A 48 3.05 -7.10 15.01
N MET A 49 1.95 -6.40 15.32
CA MET A 49 2.03 -4.99 15.73
C MET A 49 2.77 -4.79 17.06
N ASN A 50 2.65 -5.76 17.98
CA ASN A 50 3.24 -5.67 19.31
C ASN A 50 3.75 -7.05 19.80
N PRO A 51 4.83 -7.59 19.20
CA PRO A 51 5.31 -8.94 19.50
C PRO A 51 5.86 -9.06 20.93
N ASP A 52 6.41 -7.98 21.47
CA ASP A 52 7.07 -7.97 22.78
C ASP A 52 6.15 -7.45 23.91
N GLY A 53 4.93 -6.99 23.58
CA GLY A 53 4.01 -6.36 24.53
C GLY A 53 4.41 -4.96 25.01
N VAL A 54 5.61 -4.48 24.66
CA VAL A 54 6.19 -3.21 25.13
C VAL A 54 5.71 -1.98 24.34
N PHE A 55 5.19 -2.16 23.12
CA PHE A 55 4.83 -1.05 22.24
C PHE A 55 3.44 -0.45 22.51
N VAL A 56 3.20 0.73 21.93
CA VAL A 56 1.96 1.50 22.05
C VAL A 56 0.77 0.64 21.62
N VAL A 57 -0.16 0.42 22.56
CA VAL A 57 -1.36 -0.41 22.36
C VAL A 57 -2.41 0.27 21.47
N GLU A 58 -2.38 1.60 21.40
CA GLU A 58 -3.34 2.42 20.65
C GLU A 58 -3.49 2.07 19.15
N PRO A 59 -2.42 1.97 18.32
CA PRO A 59 -2.55 1.59 16.91
C PRO A 59 -3.16 0.19 16.74
N ALA A 60 -2.78 -0.77 17.60
CA ALA A 60 -3.32 -2.12 17.56
C ALA A 60 -4.82 -2.13 17.92
N ALA A 61 -5.22 -1.41 18.97
CA ALA A 61 -6.63 -1.29 19.35
C ALA A 61 -7.48 -0.63 18.24
N LYS A 62 -6.99 0.47 17.64
CA LYS A 62 -7.65 1.13 16.50
C LYS A 62 -7.80 0.19 15.30
N TYR A 63 -6.73 -0.53 14.95
CA TYR A 63 -6.78 -1.50 13.86
C TYR A 63 -7.78 -2.62 14.15
N PHE A 64 -7.74 -3.23 15.33
CA PHE A 64 -8.63 -4.31 15.73
C PHE A 64 -10.10 -3.94 15.59
N VAL A 65 -10.52 -2.84 16.22
CA VAL A 65 -11.93 -2.43 16.27
C VAL A 65 -12.51 -2.29 14.86
N ILE A 66 -11.81 -1.59 13.96
CA ILE A 66 -12.31 -1.33 12.61
C ILE A 66 -12.32 -2.61 11.77
N GLN A 67 -11.30 -3.47 11.92
CA GLN A 67 -11.19 -4.70 11.14
C GLN A 67 -12.22 -5.74 11.59
N CYS A 68 -12.54 -5.81 12.89
CA CYS A 68 -13.64 -6.64 13.41
C CYS A 68 -15.02 -6.16 12.94
N VAL A 69 -15.24 -4.84 12.89
CA VAL A 69 -16.48 -4.30 12.31
C VAL A 69 -16.57 -4.66 10.82
N GLY A 70 -15.48 -4.49 10.08
CA GLY A 70 -15.41 -4.88 8.67
C GLY A 70 -15.66 -6.37 8.44
N SER A 71 -15.14 -7.25 9.30
CA SER A 71 -15.35 -8.69 9.18
C SER A 71 -16.77 -9.13 9.53
N ASN A 72 -17.42 -8.47 10.50
CA ASN A 72 -18.82 -8.70 10.80
C ASN A 72 -19.73 -8.33 9.61
N PHE A 73 -19.43 -7.23 8.90
CA PHE A 73 -20.16 -6.90 7.66
C PHE A 73 -19.98 -7.96 6.57
N ILE A 74 -18.77 -8.51 6.42
CA ILE A 74 -18.51 -9.60 5.46
C ILE A 74 -19.32 -10.85 5.83
N LEU A 75 -19.32 -11.24 7.10
CA LEU A 75 -20.06 -12.40 7.60
C LEU A 75 -21.58 -12.21 7.40
N MET A 76 -22.10 -11.03 7.76
CA MET A 76 -23.52 -10.70 7.60
C MET A 76 -23.92 -10.70 6.13
N GLY A 77 -23.10 -10.11 5.24
CA GLY A 77 -23.35 -10.11 3.80
C GLY A 77 -23.42 -11.51 3.22
N PHE A 78 -22.51 -12.41 3.61
CA PHE A 78 -22.55 -13.81 3.21
C PHE A 78 -23.81 -14.54 3.72
N LEU A 79 -24.13 -14.45 5.01
CA LEU A 79 -25.30 -15.13 5.58
C LEU A 79 -26.61 -14.69 4.92
N LEU A 80 -26.72 -13.42 4.55
CA LEU A 80 -27.91 -12.88 3.90
C LEU A 80 -27.99 -13.23 2.41
N SER A 81 -26.88 -13.54 1.75
CA SER A 81 -26.85 -13.89 0.31
C SER A 81 -27.69 -15.13 -0.03
N GLY A 82 -27.92 -16.02 0.93
CA GLY A 82 -28.77 -17.20 0.74
C GLY A 82 -30.27 -16.97 0.98
N VAL A 83 -30.65 -15.83 1.57
CA VAL A 83 -32.02 -15.61 2.09
C VAL A 83 -32.70 -14.36 1.49
N TYR A 84 -31.96 -13.29 1.24
CA TYR A 84 -32.47 -12.00 0.74
C TYR A 84 -31.93 -11.66 -0.65
N ALA A 85 -32.48 -10.61 -1.27
CA ALA A 85 -32.05 -10.17 -2.60
C ALA A 85 -30.54 -9.88 -2.65
N ASN A 86 -29.87 -10.47 -3.65
CA ASN A 86 -28.42 -10.41 -3.90
C ASN A 86 -27.81 -9.00 -3.84
N MET A 87 -28.59 -7.95 -4.12
CA MET A 87 -28.09 -6.57 -4.08
C MET A 87 -27.73 -6.12 -2.66
N PHE A 88 -28.55 -6.44 -1.65
CA PHE A 88 -28.28 -6.00 -0.29
C PHE A 88 -27.08 -6.73 0.32
N SER A 89 -26.97 -8.04 0.08
CA SER A 89 -25.81 -8.83 0.49
C SER A 89 -24.52 -8.30 -0.14
N ASN A 90 -24.54 -7.97 -1.43
CA ASN A 90 -23.37 -7.45 -2.14
C ASN A 90 -22.93 -6.09 -1.57
N VAL A 91 -23.87 -5.20 -1.24
CA VAL A 91 -23.56 -3.92 -0.60
C VAL A 91 -22.87 -4.12 0.75
N LEU A 92 -23.38 -5.03 1.60
CA LEU A 92 -22.74 -5.34 2.89
C LEU A 92 -21.33 -5.91 2.72
N LEU A 93 -21.14 -6.82 1.76
CA LEU A 93 -19.82 -7.37 1.44
C LEU A 93 -18.85 -6.27 1.00
N VAL A 94 -19.27 -5.37 0.12
CA VAL A 94 -18.45 -4.24 -0.35
C VAL A 94 -18.11 -3.28 0.79
N ILE A 95 -19.08 -2.93 1.66
CA ILE A 95 -18.83 -2.08 2.83
C ILE A 95 -17.78 -2.72 3.75
N GLY A 96 -17.91 -4.02 4.03
CA GLY A 96 -16.94 -4.74 4.85
C GLY A 96 -15.53 -4.74 4.25
N LEU A 97 -15.41 -4.96 2.93
CA LEU A 97 -14.13 -4.92 2.21
C LEU A 97 -13.53 -3.51 2.15
N MET A 98 -14.37 -2.47 2.00
CA MET A 98 -13.94 -1.06 2.04
C MET A 98 -13.41 -0.66 3.42
N LEU A 99 -14.06 -1.10 4.50
CA LEU A 99 -13.60 -0.90 5.87
C LEU A 99 -12.22 -1.54 6.07
N LYS A 100 -12.05 -2.81 5.65
CA LYS A 100 -10.79 -3.54 5.80
C LYS A 100 -9.63 -2.92 5.01
N SER A 101 -9.87 -2.42 3.80
CA SER A 101 -8.86 -1.81 2.92
C SER A 101 -8.59 -0.32 3.21
N GLY A 102 -9.45 0.35 3.97
CA GLY A 102 -9.35 1.79 4.23
C GLY A 102 -9.75 2.65 3.03
N VAL A 103 -10.71 2.18 2.23
CA VAL A 103 -11.27 2.89 1.08
C VAL A 103 -12.30 3.91 1.54
N CYS A 104 -12.38 5.06 0.86
CA CYS A 104 -13.35 6.12 1.17
C CYS A 104 -14.79 5.59 1.03
N PRO A 105 -15.72 5.91 1.96
CA PRO A 105 -15.65 6.91 3.05
C PRO A 105 -14.88 6.49 4.30
N PHE A 106 -14.54 5.21 4.46
CA PHE A 106 -13.95 4.65 5.68
C PHE A 106 -12.42 4.75 5.75
N HIS A 107 -11.84 5.82 5.21
CA HIS A 107 -10.39 5.97 5.06
C HIS A 107 -9.67 6.51 6.31
N ALA A 108 -10.39 7.21 7.20
CA ALA A 108 -9.81 8.02 8.28
C ALA A 108 -8.94 7.24 9.28
N TRP A 109 -9.18 5.94 9.43
CA TRP A 109 -8.39 5.13 10.36
C TRP A 109 -6.96 4.90 9.90
N LEU A 110 -6.75 4.76 8.58
CA LEU A 110 -5.47 4.30 8.03
C LEU A 110 -4.32 5.29 8.33
N PRO A 111 -4.43 6.62 8.13
CA PRO A 111 -3.36 7.56 8.45
C PRO A 111 -3.08 7.62 9.96
N SER A 112 -4.12 7.48 10.79
CA SER A 112 -3.97 7.51 12.25
C SER A 112 -3.21 6.28 12.78
N VAL A 113 -3.47 5.08 12.24
CA VAL A 113 -2.79 3.85 12.64
C VAL A 113 -1.37 3.79 12.07
N VAL A 114 -1.18 4.19 10.81
CA VAL A 114 0.15 4.17 10.18
C VAL A 114 1.10 5.19 10.81
N SER A 115 0.62 6.36 11.23
CA SER A 115 1.47 7.37 11.88
C SER A 115 1.89 6.98 13.31
N SER A 116 1.05 6.24 14.04
CA SER A 116 1.29 5.81 15.43
C SER A 116 1.98 4.43 15.55
N SER A 117 1.95 3.60 14.52
CA SER A 117 2.56 2.25 14.52
C SER A 117 4.05 2.24 14.18
N ASN A 118 4.76 1.18 14.62
CA ASN A 118 6.16 0.95 14.24
C ASN A 118 6.36 0.84 12.72
N TRP A 119 7.57 1.13 12.24
CA TRP A 119 7.90 1.14 10.81
C TRP A 119 7.55 -0.17 10.07
N PHE A 120 7.78 -1.31 10.71
CA PHE A 120 7.57 -2.61 10.09
C PHE A 120 6.07 -2.98 9.95
N PRO A 121 5.25 -2.93 11.02
CA PRO A 121 3.80 -3.06 10.88
C PRO A 121 3.19 -2.01 9.94
N ALA A 122 3.64 -0.76 9.99
CA ALA A 122 3.17 0.30 9.09
C ALA A 122 3.37 -0.06 7.61
N LEU A 123 4.53 -0.63 7.24
CA LEU A 123 4.77 -1.13 5.88
C LEU A 123 3.77 -2.21 5.49
N TRP A 124 3.50 -3.17 6.40
CA TRP A 124 2.56 -4.26 6.16
C TRP A 124 1.11 -3.78 5.99
N ILE A 125 0.67 -2.79 6.78
CA ILE A 125 -0.66 -2.15 6.61
C ILE A 125 -0.79 -1.57 5.21
N LEU A 126 0.24 -0.86 4.74
CA LEU A 126 0.19 -0.16 3.46
C LEU A 126 0.27 -1.09 2.24
N THR A 127 0.80 -2.31 2.40
CA THR A 127 1.13 -3.24 1.30
C THR A 127 0.30 -4.52 1.38
N TRP A 128 0.73 -5.47 2.22
CA TRP A 128 0.17 -6.83 2.29
C TRP A 128 -1.28 -6.85 2.76
N GLN A 129 -1.62 -6.05 3.78
CA GLN A 129 -2.97 -6.03 4.35
C GLN A 129 -4.05 -5.54 3.38
N LYS A 130 -3.67 -4.80 2.33
CA LYS A 130 -4.60 -4.34 1.29
C LYS A 130 -4.87 -5.37 0.20
N LEU A 131 -4.02 -6.38 0.02
CA LEU A 131 -4.10 -7.32 -1.10
C LEU A 131 -5.42 -8.09 -1.07
N ALA A 132 -5.67 -8.86 -0.01
CA ALA A 132 -6.86 -9.71 0.06
C ALA A 132 -8.16 -8.88 -0.08
N PRO A 133 -8.39 -7.79 0.68
CA PRO A 133 -9.57 -6.95 0.49
C PRO A 133 -9.76 -6.43 -0.93
N PHE A 134 -8.69 -6.02 -1.63
CA PHE A 134 -8.79 -5.54 -3.00
C PHE A 134 -9.14 -6.63 -4.01
N VAL A 135 -8.56 -7.83 -3.87
CA VAL A 135 -8.90 -8.97 -4.75
C VAL A 135 -10.40 -9.28 -4.68
N PHE A 136 -10.95 -9.40 -3.46
CA PHE A 136 -12.37 -9.70 -3.28
C PHE A 136 -13.28 -8.51 -3.62
N MET A 137 -12.81 -7.28 -3.42
CA MET A 137 -13.55 -6.10 -3.87
C MET A 137 -13.79 -6.21 -5.38
N GLY A 138 -12.78 -6.66 -6.15
CA GLY A 138 -12.85 -6.92 -7.60
C GLY A 138 -14.09 -7.69 -8.06
N TRP A 139 -14.63 -8.59 -7.23
CA TRP A 139 -15.75 -9.46 -7.59
C TRP A 139 -17.13 -8.80 -7.46
N PHE A 140 -17.26 -7.78 -6.60
CA PHE A 140 -18.54 -7.13 -6.29
C PHE A 140 -18.63 -5.68 -6.73
N ILE A 141 -17.58 -5.23 -7.39
CA ILE A 141 -17.46 -3.90 -7.91
C ILE A 141 -18.64 -3.61 -8.85
N SER A 142 -19.45 -2.65 -8.45
CA SER A 142 -20.41 -1.99 -9.33
C SER A 142 -19.84 -0.64 -9.73
N ASN A 143 -20.13 -0.21 -10.97
CA ASN A 143 -19.56 1.02 -11.52
C ASN A 143 -19.84 2.26 -10.67
N SER A 144 -20.99 2.32 -9.98
CA SER A 144 -21.40 3.50 -9.20
C SER A 144 -20.65 3.64 -7.87
N ILE A 145 -20.59 2.57 -7.07
CA ILE A 145 -19.92 2.58 -5.76
C ILE A 145 -18.42 2.83 -5.94
N VAL A 146 -17.85 2.22 -6.98
CA VAL A 146 -16.44 2.42 -7.31
C VAL A 146 -16.15 3.82 -7.75
N ALA A 147 -16.94 4.39 -8.68
CA ALA A 147 -16.70 5.74 -9.16
C ALA A 147 -16.63 6.77 -8.04
N PHE A 148 -17.55 6.66 -7.08
CA PHE A 148 -17.54 7.50 -5.89
C PHE A 148 -16.28 7.27 -5.03
N SER A 149 -15.95 6.01 -4.74
CA SER A 149 -14.80 5.68 -3.89
C SER A 149 -13.45 6.08 -4.50
N VAL A 150 -13.26 5.89 -5.81
CA VAL A 150 -12.03 6.17 -6.55
C VAL A 150 -11.79 7.67 -6.62
N GLY A 151 -12.80 8.43 -7.04
CA GLY A 151 -12.69 9.89 -7.15
C GLY A 151 -12.42 10.55 -5.80
N SER A 152 -13.13 10.11 -4.75
CA SER A 152 -12.93 10.64 -3.41
C SER A 152 -11.57 10.25 -2.81
N LEU A 153 -11.12 8.99 -2.97
CA LEU A 153 -9.79 8.56 -2.53
C LEU A 153 -8.66 9.36 -3.17
N ALA A 154 -8.73 9.59 -4.48
CA ALA A 154 -7.71 10.34 -5.21
C ALA A 154 -7.56 11.77 -4.65
N LEU A 155 -8.69 12.45 -4.41
CA LEU A 155 -8.68 13.81 -3.88
C LEU A 155 -8.27 13.86 -2.41
N VAL A 156 -8.80 12.97 -1.57
CA VAL A 156 -8.45 12.89 -0.14
C VAL A 156 -6.97 12.57 0.03
N GLY A 157 -6.43 11.65 -0.76
CA GLY A 157 -5.01 11.30 -0.75
C GLY A 157 -4.11 12.43 -1.24
N GLY A 158 -4.52 13.14 -2.29
CA GLY A 158 -3.80 14.30 -2.81
C GLY A 158 -3.76 15.44 -1.79
N ILE A 159 -4.93 15.95 -1.39
CA ILE A 159 -5.07 17.13 -0.53
C ILE A 159 -4.61 16.81 0.90
N GLY A 160 -5.02 15.68 1.46
CA GLY A 160 -4.71 15.30 2.83
C GLY A 160 -3.22 15.08 3.09
N GLY A 161 -2.45 14.72 2.05
CA GLY A 161 -1.00 14.56 2.13
C GLY A 161 -0.21 15.87 2.22
N LEU A 162 -0.76 16.99 1.74
CA LEU A 162 -0.02 18.28 1.68
C LEU A 162 0.36 18.83 3.07
N ASN A 163 -0.47 18.57 4.09
CA ASN A 163 -0.24 19.08 5.45
C ASN A 163 0.44 18.06 6.37
N GLN A 164 0.87 16.91 5.86
CA GLN A 164 1.52 15.88 6.69
C GLN A 164 3.02 16.13 6.80
N GLN A 165 3.51 16.28 8.04
CA GLN A 165 4.94 16.43 8.32
C GLN A 165 5.65 15.08 8.54
N SER A 166 4.94 14.06 8.99
CA SER A 166 5.53 12.74 9.23
C SER A 166 5.62 11.92 7.94
N ILE A 167 6.76 11.26 7.71
CA ILE A 167 6.95 10.38 6.53
C ILE A 167 5.88 9.28 6.48
N ARG A 168 5.57 8.67 7.63
CA ARG A 168 4.52 7.64 7.76
C ARG A 168 3.13 8.18 7.40
N GLY A 169 2.77 9.35 7.92
CA GLY A 169 1.49 10.00 7.60
C GLY A 169 1.39 10.37 6.12
N LEU A 170 2.44 10.98 5.56
CA LEU A 170 2.51 11.33 4.14
C LEU A 170 2.33 10.08 3.26
N LEU A 171 3.05 8.99 3.56
CA LEU A 171 2.93 7.74 2.80
C LEU A 171 1.54 7.10 2.94
N ALA A 172 0.87 7.24 4.09
CA ALA A 172 -0.51 6.80 4.27
C ALA A 172 -1.48 7.50 3.32
N TYR A 173 -1.44 8.84 3.23
CA TYR A 173 -2.28 9.58 2.27
C TYR A 173 -1.92 9.26 0.83
N SER A 174 -0.64 9.07 0.56
CA SER A 174 -0.17 8.68 -0.76
C SER A 174 -0.67 7.30 -1.20
N SER A 175 -0.85 6.38 -0.24
CA SER A 175 -1.45 5.08 -0.48
C SER A 175 -2.91 5.17 -0.93
N PHE A 176 -3.62 6.27 -0.62
CA PHE A 176 -4.98 6.49 -1.12
C PHE A 176 -4.99 6.83 -2.61
N VAL A 177 -4.06 7.69 -3.04
CA VAL A 177 -3.88 7.99 -4.47
C VAL A 177 -3.51 6.72 -5.22
N HIS A 178 -2.54 5.94 -4.75
CA HIS A 178 -2.21 4.68 -5.41
C HIS A 178 -3.36 3.65 -5.34
N SER A 179 -4.14 3.61 -4.25
CA SER A 179 -5.31 2.74 -4.19
C SER A 179 -6.39 3.11 -5.19
N SER A 180 -6.58 4.39 -5.52
CA SER A 180 -7.55 4.80 -6.54
C SER A 180 -7.14 4.27 -7.92
N TRP A 181 -5.85 4.35 -8.26
CA TRP A 181 -5.30 3.75 -9.50
C TRP A 181 -5.39 2.23 -9.51
N MET A 182 -5.13 1.56 -8.37
CA MET A 182 -5.22 0.09 -8.27
C MET A 182 -6.66 -0.42 -8.37
N ILE A 183 -7.64 0.29 -7.79
CA ILE A 183 -9.06 -0.06 -7.93
C ILE A 183 -9.51 0.13 -9.38
N LEU A 184 -9.06 1.20 -10.05
CA LEU A 184 -9.30 1.37 -11.50
C LEU A 184 -8.69 0.22 -12.31
N ALA A 185 -7.44 -0.16 -12.02
CA ALA A 185 -6.79 -1.31 -12.67
C ALA A 185 -7.62 -2.59 -12.52
N LEU A 186 -8.16 -2.85 -11.32
CA LEU A 186 -9.02 -4.00 -11.05
C LEU A 186 -10.30 -4.03 -11.90
N MET A 187 -10.89 -2.86 -12.24
CA MET A 187 -12.05 -2.79 -13.14
C MET A 187 -11.74 -3.43 -14.49
N LYS A 188 -10.51 -3.20 -14.97
CA LYS A 188 -10.12 -3.57 -16.32
C LYS A 188 -9.56 -4.99 -16.37
N SER A 189 -8.56 -5.29 -15.55
CA SER A 189 -8.01 -6.63 -15.46
C SER A 189 -7.26 -6.86 -14.15
N PHE A 190 -7.34 -8.11 -13.69
CA PHE A 190 -6.61 -8.54 -12.50
C PHE A 190 -5.09 -8.51 -12.68
N TRP A 191 -4.59 -8.76 -13.90
CA TRP A 191 -3.16 -8.75 -14.21
C TRP A 191 -2.55 -7.36 -14.08
N ILE A 192 -3.23 -6.33 -14.61
CA ILE A 192 -2.77 -4.93 -14.50
C ILE A 192 -2.75 -4.52 -13.02
N PHE A 193 -3.74 -4.95 -12.24
CA PHE A 193 -3.74 -4.71 -10.79
C PHE A 193 -2.53 -5.34 -10.09
N ILE A 194 -2.24 -6.62 -10.31
CA ILE A 194 -1.09 -7.29 -9.67
C ILE A 194 0.21 -6.57 -10.04
N LEU A 195 0.41 -6.24 -11.31
CA LEU A 195 1.59 -5.53 -11.77
C LEU A 195 1.76 -4.18 -11.06
N TYR A 196 0.68 -3.40 -10.99
CA TYR A 196 0.68 -2.13 -10.25
C TYR A 196 1.02 -2.37 -8.77
N TRP A 197 0.35 -3.34 -8.13
CA TRP A 197 0.52 -3.62 -6.70
C TRP A 197 1.96 -4.03 -6.37
N VAL A 198 2.62 -4.84 -7.21
CA VAL A 198 4.03 -5.23 -7.02
C VAL A 198 4.96 -4.02 -7.10
N VAL A 199 4.79 -3.16 -8.12
CA VAL A 199 5.60 -1.93 -8.27
C VAL A 199 5.38 -0.98 -7.10
N TYR A 200 4.12 -0.83 -6.65
CA TYR A 200 3.78 -0.03 -5.48
C TYR A 200 4.44 -0.59 -4.22
N CYS A 201 4.34 -1.90 -3.94
CA CYS A 201 4.95 -2.52 -2.76
C CYS A 201 6.47 -2.36 -2.75
N PHE A 202 7.12 -2.52 -3.91
CA PHE A 202 8.55 -2.30 -4.06
C PHE A 202 8.92 -0.85 -3.72
N SER A 203 8.21 0.13 -4.30
CA SER A 203 8.49 1.55 -4.08
C SER A 203 8.30 2.00 -2.63
N VAL A 204 7.22 1.56 -1.96
CA VAL A 204 6.98 1.85 -0.53
C VAL A 204 8.03 1.15 0.34
N GLY A 205 8.38 -0.08 0.03
CA GLY A 205 9.42 -0.84 0.73
C GLY A 205 10.76 -0.11 0.76
N MET A 206 11.19 0.46 -0.37
CA MET A 206 12.43 1.23 -0.48
C MET A 206 12.45 2.46 0.46
N VAL A 207 11.33 3.20 0.53
CA VAL A 207 11.21 4.38 1.40
C VAL A 207 11.14 3.98 2.87
N PHE A 208 10.39 2.94 3.22
CA PHE A 208 10.24 2.51 4.61
C PHE A 208 11.52 1.88 5.18
N LEU A 209 12.23 1.04 4.42
CA LEU A 209 13.48 0.42 4.86
C LEU A 209 14.57 1.46 5.12
N SER A 210 14.65 2.47 4.25
CA SER A 210 15.60 3.57 4.42
C SER A 210 15.22 4.47 5.61
N ALA A 211 13.95 4.88 5.71
CA ALA A 211 13.47 5.76 6.78
C ALA A 211 13.45 5.08 8.17
N ALA A 212 13.19 3.78 8.26
CA ALA A 212 13.27 3.02 9.53
C ALA A 212 14.68 3.04 10.14
N SER A 213 15.70 3.25 9.31
CA SER A 213 17.09 3.32 9.74
C SER A 213 17.56 4.72 10.12
N TYR A 214 16.78 5.77 9.82
CA TYR A 214 17.12 7.17 10.06
C TYR A 214 17.20 7.55 11.54
N GLY A 215 16.35 6.95 12.39
CA GLY A 215 16.32 7.21 13.83
C GLY A 215 17.41 6.50 14.64
N LYS A 216 18.28 5.71 13.99
CA LYS A 216 19.42 5.06 14.62
C LYS A 216 20.68 5.74 14.10
N LEU A 217 21.59 6.08 15.03
CA LEU A 217 22.87 6.81 14.90
C LEU A 217 23.89 6.26 13.86
N TYR A 218 23.45 5.90 12.65
CA TYR A 218 24.28 5.58 11.50
C TYR A 218 23.66 6.17 10.22
N LEU A 219 23.39 7.47 10.28
CA LEU A 219 23.31 8.34 9.12
C LEU A 219 24.71 8.51 8.55
N LYS A 220 25.09 7.67 7.56
CA LYS A 220 26.24 7.93 6.68
C LYS A 220 26.31 7.08 5.41
N SER A 221 25.44 6.10 5.20
CA SER A 221 25.47 5.34 3.94
C SER A 221 24.71 6.09 2.84
N LYS A 222 25.44 6.86 2.03
CA LYS A 222 24.94 7.57 0.82
C LYS A 222 23.98 6.70 -0.03
N GLY A 223 24.27 5.40 -0.14
CA GLY A 223 23.43 4.44 -0.89
C GLY A 223 21.99 4.31 -0.39
N ARG A 224 21.73 4.30 0.93
CA ARG A 224 20.35 4.15 1.46
C ARG A 224 19.48 5.36 1.21
N LEU A 225 20.08 6.56 1.23
CA LEU A 225 19.42 7.81 0.87
C LEU A 225 19.00 7.83 -0.60
N ILE A 226 19.89 7.36 -1.47
CA ILE A 226 19.61 7.22 -2.91
C ILE A 226 18.52 6.18 -3.16
N TRP A 227 18.54 5.08 -2.41
CA TRP A 227 17.45 4.10 -2.46
C TRP A 227 16.11 4.69 -2.06
N ALA A 228 16.09 5.53 -1.02
CA ALA A 228 14.89 6.25 -0.60
C ALA A 228 14.37 7.18 -1.69
N SER A 229 15.24 8.02 -2.27
CA SER A 229 14.85 8.97 -3.32
C SER A 229 14.34 8.26 -4.58
N PHE A 230 14.95 7.14 -4.98
CA PHE A 230 14.43 6.31 -6.06
C PHE A 230 13.05 5.74 -5.76
N GLY A 231 12.81 5.26 -4.53
CA GLY A 231 11.48 4.85 -4.08
C GLY A 231 10.43 5.97 -4.24
N VAL A 232 10.81 7.19 -3.86
CA VAL A 232 9.94 8.38 -3.97
C VAL A 232 9.68 8.75 -5.43
N PHE A 233 10.69 8.71 -6.30
CA PHE A 233 10.50 9.00 -7.72
C PHE A 233 9.62 7.96 -8.43
N MET A 234 9.70 6.69 -8.02
CA MET A 234 8.77 5.65 -8.47
C MET A 234 7.34 5.97 -8.03
N LEU A 235 7.10 6.31 -6.76
CA LEU A 235 5.78 6.67 -6.25
C LEU A 235 5.19 7.92 -6.95
N MET A 236 6.04 8.92 -7.15
CA MET A 236 5.70 10.16 -7.85
C MET A 236 5.18 9.90 -9.26
N GLY A 237 5.68 8.84 -9.93
CA GLY A 237 5.32 8.51 -11.31
C GLY A 237 6.01 9.43 -12.30
N LEU A 238 7.32 9.65 -12.13
CA LEU A 238 8.13 10.37 -13.11
C LEU A 238 8.39 9.50 -14.35
N PRO A 239 8.44 10.07 -15.57
CA PRO A 239 8.55 9.33 -16.83
C PRO A 239 9.60 8.20 -16.90
N PRO A 240 10.84 8.35 -16.37
CA PRO A 240 11.84 7.30 -16.46
C PRO A 240 11.64 6.12 -15.48
N PHE A 241 10.65 6.17 -14.59
CA PHE A 241 10.46 5.18 -13.53
C PHE A 241 9.24 4.30 -13.74
N LEU A 242 9.30 3.07 -13.20
CA LEU A 242 8.25 2.05 -13.36
C LEU A 242 6.87 2.50 -12.88
N GLY A 243 6.79 3.31 -11.82
CA GLY A 243 5.50 3.79 -11.33
C GLY A 243 4.75 4.67 -12.34
N PHE A 244 5.46 5.33 -13.26
CA PHE A 244 4.82 6.04 -14.37
C PHE A 244 4.25 5.07 -15.41
N ALA A 245 5.02 4.03 -15.74
CA ALA A 245 4.57 2.97 -16.66
C ALA A 245 3.24 2.36 -16.19
N CYS A 246 3.13 2.03 -14.89
CA CYS A 246 1.89 1.50 -14.31
C CYS A 246 0.72 2.47 -14.46
N LYS A 247 0.92 3.77 -14.18
CA LYS A 247 -0.13 4.79 -14.29
C LYS A 247 -0.58 4.99 -15.74
N ILE A 248 0.37 5.02 -16.70
CA ILE A 248 0.05 5.09 -18.13
C ILE A 248 -0.74 3.86 -18.56
N LEU A 249 -0.32 2.67 -18.15
CA LEU A 249 -0.99 1.44 -18.56
C LEU A 249 -2.46 1.46 -18.11
N VAL A 250 -2.72 1.85 -16.85
CA VAL A 250 -4.10 2.03 -16.37
C VAL A 250 -4.83 3.11 -17.16
N PHE A 251 -4.19 4.26 -17.40
CA PHE A 251 -4.76 5.38 -18.16
C PHE A 251 -5.19 5.00 -19.58
N LEU A 252 -4.38 4.23 -20.30
CA LEU A 252 -4.67 3.78 -21.67
C LEU A 252 -5.76 2.69 -21.71
N SER A 253 -5.95 1.97 -20.61
CA SER A 253 -6.80 0.78 -20.58
C SER A 253 -8.26 1.05 -20.21
N ILE A 254 -8.57 2.23 -19.69
CA ILE A 254 -9.88 2.59 -19.15
C ILE A 254 -10.41 3.83 -19.88
N ASP A 255 -11.67 3.76 -20.32
CA ASP A 255 -12.38 4.88 -20.94
C ASP A 255 -13.42 5.44 -19.95
N SER A 256 -12.97 6.07 -18.87
CA SER A 256 -13.89 6.63 -17.87
C SER A 256 -13.46 7.99 -17.34
N TYR A 257 -14.44 8.85 -17.06
CA TYR A 257 -14.23 10.16 -16.44
C TYR A 257 -13.55 10.07 -15.05
N MET A 258 -13.58 8.89 -14.41
CA MET A 258 -12.94 8.65 -13.11
C MET A 258 -11.42 8.83 -13.15
N ILE A 259 -10.80 8.59 -14.31
CA ILE A 259 -9.35 8.72 -14.50
C ILE A 259 -8.90 10.17 -14.30
N PHE A 260 -9.72 11.13 -14.73
CA PHE A 260 -9.41 12.55 -14.54
C PHE A 260 -9.18 12.89 -13.08
N MET A 261 -10.04 12.39 -12.17
CA MET A 261 -9.88 12.60 -10.74
C MET A 261 -8.61 11.95 -10.19
N CYS A 262 -8.24 10.77 -10.70
CA CYS A 262 -6.99 10.10 -10.33
C CYS A 262 -5.75 10.85 -10.82
N VAL A 263 -5.80 11.45 -12.01
CA VAL A 263 -4.73 12.29 -12.55
C VAL A 263 -4.58 13.55 -11.68
N VAL A 264 -5.67 14.25 -11.36
CA VAL A 264 -5.64 15.43 -10.48
C VAL A 264 -5.07 15.09 -9.10
N GLY A 265 -5.55 14.01 -8.48
CA GLY A 265 -5.00 13.54 -7.19
C GLY A 265 -3.50 13.22 -7.27
N SER A 266 -3.05 12.62 -8.37
CA SER A 266 -1.63 12.32 -8.58
C SER A 266 -0.77 13.56 -8.76
N LEU A 267 -1.26 14.61 -9.45
CA LEU A 267 -0.56 15.87 -9.59
C LEU A 267 -0.42 16.60 -8.26
N ILE A 268 -1.46 16.59 -7.42
CA ILE A 268 -1.38 17.16 -6.07
C ILE A 268 -0.35 16.37 -5.24
N SER A 269 -0.36 15.04 -5.34
CA SER A 269 0.61 14.20 -4.61
C SER A 269 2.06 14.43 -5.00
N MET A 270 2.29 14.78 -6.26
CA MET A 270 3.62 15.08 -6.80
C MET A 270 4.32 16.19 -5.99
N LYS A 271 3.58 17.20 -5.52
CA LYS A 271 4.16 18.30 -4.72
C LYS A 271 4.79 17.81 -3.41
N TYR A 272 4.08 16.99 -2.63
CA TYR A 272 4.64 16.50 -1.36
C TYR A 272 5.70 15.41 -1.56
N TYR A 273 5.68 14.69 -2.68
CA TYR A 273 6.78 13.78 -3.02
C TYR A 273 8.05 14.54 -3.38
N LEU A 274 7.93 15.66 -4.11
CA LEU A 274 9.07 16.52 -4.40
C LEU A 274 9.70 17.05 -3.12
N THR A 275 8.92 17.61 -2.20
CA THR A 275 9.45 18.12 -0.92
C THR A 275 10.17 17.04 -0.12
N LEU A 276 9.63 15.82 -0.10
CA LEU A 276 10.25 14.68 0.57
C LEU A 276 11.52 14.20 -0.14
N SER A 277 11.56 14.23 -1.48
CA SER A 277 12.79 13.92 -2.22
C SER A 277 13.89 14.96 -1.98
N TYR A 278 13.53 16.25 -1.91
CA TYR A 278 14.47 17.32 -1.59
C TYR A 278 15.05 17.17 -0.19
N SER A 279 14.25 16.79 0.82
CA SER A 279 14.76 16.59 2.17
C SER A 279 15.72 15.40 2.27
N PHE A 280 15.50 14.33 1.51
CA PHE A 280 16.45 13.21 1.45
C PHE A 280 17.77 13.58 0.75
N ILE A 281 17.70 14.32 -0.36
CA ILE A 281 18.89 14.70 -1.13
C ILE A 281 19.69 15.78 -0.37
N LEU A 282 19.03 16.89 -0.01
CA LEU A 282 19.67 18.09 0.59
C LEU A 282 19.90 17.98 2.09
N GLY A 283 19.05 17.26 2.83
CA GLY A 283 19.18 17.10 4.28
C GLY A 283 20.34 16.20 4.71
N SER A 284 21.07 15.65 3.76
CA SER A 284 22.23 14.83 4.01
C SER A 284 23.49 15.73 4.10
N GLN A 285 24.32 15.56 5.13
CA GLN A 285 25.66 16.19 5.25
C GLN A 285 26.65 15.70 4.14
N VAL A 286 26.13 15.13 3.06
CA VAL A 286 26.82 14.40 2.00
C VAL A 286 27.43 15.32 0.94
N PHE A 287 26.98 16.57 0.86
CA PHE A 287 27.53 17.55 -0.09
C PHE A 287 29.01 17.89 0.16
N ASN A 288 29.57 17.52 1.32
CA ASN A 288 30.97 17.85 1.62
C ASN A 288 32.00 17.00 0.86
N HIS A 289 31.66 15.81 0.33
CA HIS A 289 32.56 15.08 -0.58
C HIS A 289 31.79 14.15 -1.55
N TRP A 290 31.84 14.46 -2.85
CA TRP A 290 31.29 13.66 -3.96
C TRP A 290 32.12 12.41 -4.28
N SER A 291 32.47 11.59 -3.27
CA SER A 291 33.00 10.25 -3.54
C SER A 291 31.85 9.28 -3.80
N ILE A 292 31.71 8.86 -5.06
CA ILE A 292 30.86 7.73 -5.45
C ILE A 292 31.61 6.46 -5.04
N ASN A 293 31.19 5.84 -3.95
CA ASN A 293 31.73 4.53 -3.57
C ASN A 293 31.25 3.46 -4.56
N LYS A 294 32.07 2.44 -4.80
CA LYS A 294 31.74 1.31 -5.68
C LYS A 294 30.40 0.64 -5.31
N SER A 295 30.08 0.54 -4.01
CA SER A 295 28.79 0.03 -3.54
C SER A 295 27.60 0.91 -3.94
N MET A 296 27.78 2.23 -3.96
CA MET A 296 26.76 3.18 -4.39
C MET A 296 26.53 3.09 -5.91
N ALA A 297 27.59 2.99 -6.70
CA ALA A 297 27.50 2.79 -8.15
C ALA A 297 26.75 1.48 -8.51
N MET A 298 27.09 0.37 -7.85
CA MET A 298 26.37 -0.90 -8.03
C MET A 298 24.89 -0.79 -7.68
N SER A 299 24.57 -0.05 -6.62
CA SER A 299 23.20 0.14 -6.16
C SER A 299 22.36 1.00 -7.12
N ILE A 300 22.98 2.00 -7.75
CA ILE A 300 22.34 2.82 -8.79
C ILE A 300 22.14 1.97 -10.05
N PHE A 301 23.17 1.23 -10.45
CA PHE A 301 23.10 0.34 -11.62
C PHE A 301 22.00 -0.71 -11.48
N SER A 302 21.89 -1.38 -10.33
CA SER A 302 20.82 -2.36 -10.11
C SER A 302 19.43 -1.76 -10.23
N ILE A 303 19.22 -0.53 -9.74
CA ILE A 303 17.92 0.15 -9.82
C ILE A 303 17.59 0.54 -11.26
N LEU A 304 18.56 1.04 -12.02
CA LEU A 304 18.36 1.35 -13.43
C LEU A 304 18.01 0.10 -14.23
N MET A 305 18.72 -1.01 -14.00
CA MET A 305 18.42 -2.28 -14.68
C MET A 305 17.03 -2.80 -14.34
N LEU A 306 16.59 -2.68 -13.08
CA LEU A 306 15.22 -3.03 -12.69
C LEU A 306 14.18 -2.18 -13.42
N ASN A 307 14.41 -0.87 -13.56
CA ASN A 307 13.50 0.00 -14.31
C ASN A 307 13.45 -0.40 -15.79
N PHE A 308 14.59 -0.64 -16.43
CA PHE A 308 14.62 -1.09 -17.83
C PHE A 308 13.88 -2.42 -18.04
N ILE A 309 14.14 -3.41 -17.19
CA ILE A 309 13.48 -4.71 -17.28
C ILE A 309 11.97 -4.56 -17.06
N GLY A 310 11.55 -3.79 -16.06
CA GLY A 310 10.12 -3.62 -15.79
C GLY A 310 9.38 -2.87 -16.92
N PHE A 311 10.02 -1.91 -17.60
CA PHE A 311 9.44 -1.28 -18.79
C PHE A 311 9.24 -2.30 -19.94
N MET A 312 10.20 -3.21 -20.14
CA MET A 312 10.07 -4.28 -21.13
C MET A 312 8.96 -5.26 -20.79
N VAL A 313 8.77 -5.59 -19.50
CA VAL A 313 7.67 -6.45 -19.08
C VAL A 313 6.32 -5.76 -19.31
N MET A 314 6.22 -4.47 -19.01
CA MET A 314 4.98 -3.71 -19.17
C MET A 314 4.57 -3.54 -20.64
N SER A 315 5.52 -3.44 -21.58
CA SER A 315 5.17 -3.33 -23.00
C SER A 315 4.45 -4.58 -23.51
N VAL A 316 4.78 -5.77 -23.00
CA VAL A 316 4.06 -7.01 -23.33
C VAL A 316 2.58 -6.90 -22.96
N PHE A 317 2.27 -6.34 -21.80
CA PHE A 317 0.89 -6.17 -21.33
C PHE A 317 0.10 -5.07 -22.05
N LEU A 318 0.75 -4.21 -22.83
CA LEU A 318 0.05 -3.25 -23.70
C LEU A 318 -0.42 -3.89 -25.01
N PHE A 319 0.19 -5.00 -25.43
CA PHE A 319 -0.11 -5.70 -26.70
C PHE A 319 -0.97 -6.95 -26.53
N VAL A 320 -1.39 -7.28 -25.30
CA VAL A 320 -2.31 -8.37 -24.96
C VAL A 320 -3.60 -7.78 -24.39
#